data_AF-A0A3D6C0Y4-F1
#
_entry.id   AF-A0A3D6C0Y4-F1
#
_cell.length_a   1.000
_cell.length_b   1.000
_cell.length_c   1.000
_cell.angle_alpha   90.00
_cell.angle_beta   90.00
_cell.angle_gamma   90.00
#
_symmetry.space_group_name_H-M   'P 1'
#
loop_
_entity.id
_entity.type
_entity.pdbx_description
1 polymer ?
#
loop_
_entity_poly.entity_id
_entity_poly.type
_entity_poly.pdbx_seq_one_letter_code
_entity_poly.pdbx_strand_id
1 'polypeptide(L)'
;MVTLYTRKSKNGNLTPREIPMTAKLKEVLLNRLKGNNTQWVFPHTYYSRKADEWVTGPYTDRKRIMKTLCAKAGVKYFRFHPLRHFGASVLIKEGVDPKTIQNILGHSNFKTTEIYLHSFSGSNKQAMEKLETIFTTIQGLENKNARLERKT
;
A
#
# COMPACT_ATOMS: atom_id res chain seq x y z
N MET A 1 -2.28 -0.53 -13.58
CA MET A 1 -3.05 0.50 -12.84
C MET A 1 -4.48 0.01 -12.67
N VAL A 2 -5.15 0.42 -11.60
CA VAL A 2 -6.62 0.30 -11.46
C VAL A 2 -7.17 1.65 -11.02
N THR A 3 -8.33 2.02 -11.55
CA THR A 3 -9.03 3.24 -11.14
C THR A 3 -10.17 2.85 -10.20
N LEU A 4 -10.11 3.34 -8.97
CA LEU A 4 -11.17 3.16 -7.97
C LEU A 4 -11.99 4.44 -7.88
N TYR A 5 -13.30 4.30 -7.94
CA TYR A 5 -14.23 5.40 -7.68
C TYR A 5 -14.71 5.30 -6.24
N THR A 6 -14.43 6.31 -5.42
CA THR A 6 -14.81 6.31 -4.00
C THR A 6 -15.56 7.58 -3.63
N ARG A 7 -16.48 7.50 -2.68
CA ARG A 7 -17.13 8.68 -2.07
C ARG A 7 -16.94 8.66 -0.57
N LYS A 8 -16.65 9.81 0.02
CA LYS A 8 -16.38 9.94 1.46
C LYS A 8 -17.66 9.98 2.31
N SER A 9 -18.75 10.48 1.73
CA SER A 9 -20.07 10.55 2.36
C SER A 9 -21.13 9.89 1.48
N LYS A 10 -22.27 9.51 2.06
CA LYS A 10 -23.37 8.84 1.37
C LYS A 10 -23.88 9.64 0.16
N ASN A 11 -23.81 10.98 0.23
CA ASN A 11 -24.27 11.91 -0.80
C ASN A 11 -23.13 12.66 -1.51
N GLY A 12 -21.87 12.27 -1.28
CA GLY A 12 -20.72 12.92 -1.90
C GLY A 12 -20.47 12.41 -3.32
N ASN A 13 -19.80 13.25 -4.12
CA ASN A 13 -19.37 12.88 -5.46
C ASN A 13 -18.36 11.72 -5.42
N LEU A 14 -18.44 10.84 -6.41
CA LEU A 14 -17.43 9.83 -6.64
C LEU A 14 -16.16 10.51 -7.14
N THR A 15 -15.06 10.33 -6.42
CA THR A 15 -13.75 10.78 -6.85
C THR A 15 -12.98 9.59 -7.42
N PRO A 16 -12.47 9.70 -8.67
CA PRO A 16 -11.58 8.70 -9.22
C PRO A 16 -10.25 8.74 -8.49
N ARG A 17 -9.66 7.56 -8.31
CA ARG A 17 -8.33 7.40 -7.74
C ARG A 17 -7.61 6.28 -8.45
N GLU A 18 -6.50 6.63 -9.09
CA GLU A 18 -5.63 5.65 -9.70
C GLU A 18 -4.71 5.03 -8.64
N ILE A 19 -4.62 3.71 -8.65
CA ILE A 19 -3.78 2.95 -7.74
C ILE A 19 -2.88 2.02 -8.58
N PRO A 20 -1.54 2.16 -8.48
CA PRO A 20 -0.63 1.17 -9.04
C PRO A 20 -0.81 -0.15 -8.30
N MET A 21 -0.84 -1.25 -9.05
CA MET A 21 -0.95 -2.59 -8.50
C MET A 21 0.22 -3.44 -8.97
N THR A 22 0.67 -4.33 -8.10
CA THR A 22 1.66 -5.34 -8.45
C THR A 22 1.09 -6.33 -9.47
N ALA A 23 1.96 -6.99 -10.22
CA ALA A 23 1.54 -8.04 -11.15
C ALA A 23 0.74 -9.14 -10.44
N LYS A 24 1.16 -9.53 -9.23
CA LYS A 24 0.46 -10.54 -8.42
C LYS A 24 -0.95 -10.11 -8.05
N LEU A 25 -1.15 -8.85 -7.63
CA LEU A 25 -2.49 -8.35 -7.31
C LEU A 25 -3.37 -8.33 -8.56
N LYS A 26 -2.83 -7.88 -9.70
CA LYS A 26 -3.54 -7.91 -10.98
C LYS A 26 -3.98 -9.32 -11.36
N GLU A 27 -3.09 -10.29 -11.27
CA GLU A 27 -3.35 -11.71 -11.55
C GLU A 27 -4.48 -12.25 -10.65
N VAL A 28 -4.41 -12.02 -9.34
CA VAL A 28 -5.42 -12.47 -8.37
C VAL A 28 -6.79 -11.87 -8.67
N LEU A 29 -6.85 -10.57 -9.00
CA LEU A 29 -8.12 -9.91 -9.34
C LEU A 29 -8.69 -10.42 -10.66
N LEU A 30 -7.87 -10.59 -11.70
CA LEU A 30 -8.31 -11.14 -12.98
C LEU A 30 -8.84 -12.56 -12.83
N ASN A 31 -8.15 -13.42 -12.07
CA ASN A 31 -8.61 -14.78 -11.81
C ASN A 31 -9.92 -14.80 -11.04
N ARG A 32 -10.17 -13.84 -10.17
CA ARG A 32 -11.44 -13.68 -9.46
C ARG A 32 -12.57 -13.15 -10.34
N LEU A 33 -12.25 -12.37 -11.36
CA LEU A 33 -13.23 -11.85 -12.33
C LEU A 33 -13.65 -12.91 -13.37
N LYS A 34 -12.79 -13.89 -13.66
CA LYS A 34 -13.12 -15.01 -14.56
C LYS A 34 -14.36 -15.76 -14.03
N GLY A 35 -15.42 -15.81 -14.84
CA GLY A 35 -16.68 -16.47 -14.49
C GLY A 35 -17.53 -15.73 -13.43
N ASN A 36 -17.12 -14.53 -13.02
CA ASN A 36 -17.90 -13.71 -12.11
C ASN A 36 -18.88 -12.83 -12.90
N ASN A 37 -20.15 -13.23 -12.92
CA ASN A 37 -21.23 -12.49 -13.60
C ASN A 37 -21.91 -11.45 -12.69
N THR A 38 -21.28 -11.08 -11.57
CA THR A 38 -21.83 -10.09 -10.62
C THR A 38 -21.18 -8.73 -10.79
N GLN A 39 -21.86 -7.68 -10.34
CA GLN A 39 -21.30 -6.31 -10.28
C GLN A 39 -20.18 -6.15 -9.22
N TRP A 40 -19.95 -7.15 -8.36
CA TRP A 40 -19.01 -7.06 -7.25
C TRP A 40 -17.67 -7.73 -7.59
N VAL A 41 -16.57 -7.07 -7.24
CA VAL A 41 -15.22 -7.68 -7.36
C VAL A 41 -15.04 -8.83 -6.36
N PHE A 42 -15.67 -8.74 -5.19
CA PHE A 42 -15.60 -9.74 -4.13
C PHE A 42 -16.99 -10.24 -3.74
N PRO A 43 -17.68 -10.98 -4.63
CA PRO A 43 -18.96 -11.58 -4.29
C PRO A 43 -18.75 -12.75 -3.32
N HIS A 44 -19.77 -13.00 -2.50
CA HIS A 44 -19.88 -14.22 -1.71
C HIS A 44 -21.35 -14.61 -1.55
N THR A 45 -21.58 -15.91 -1.41
CA THR A 45 -22.92 -16.46 -1.21
C THR A 45 -23.17 -16.68 0.28
N TYR A 46 -24.32 -16.21 0.77
CA TYR A 46 -24.70 -16.33 2.17
C TYR A 46 -26.22 -16.49 2.30
N TYR A 47 -26.66 -17.12 3.39
CA TYR A 47 -28.08 -17.24 3.69
C TYR A 47 -28.62 -15.91 4.24
N SER A 48 -29.59 -15.33 3.54
CA SER A 48 -30.25 -14.08 3.96
C SER A 48 -31.49 -14.40 4.76
N ARG A 49 -31.45 -14.20 6.09
CA ARG A 49 -32.64 -14.36 6.94
C ARG A 49 -33.80 -13.42 6.59
N LYS A 50 -33.52 -12.31 5.89
CA LYS A 50 -34.54 -11.34 5.47
C LYS A 50 -35.29 -11.80 4.22
N ALA A 51 -34.58 -12.45 3.30
CA ALA A 51 -35.14 -12.93 2.03
C ALA A 51 -35.47 -14.43 2.07
N ASP A 52 -35.11 -15.10 3.17
CA ASP A 52 -35.23 -16.55 3.39
C ASP A 52 -34.63 -17.42 2.27
N GLU A 53 -33.52 -16.96 1.68
CA GLU A 53 -32.88 -17.61 0.55
C GLU A 53 -31.35 -17.40 0.56
N TRP A 54 -30.66 -18.21 -0.25
CA TRP A 54 -29.24 -18.01 -0.53
C TRP A 54 -29.05 -16.88 -1.54
N VAL A 55 -28.39 -15.81 -1.11
CA VAL A 55 -28.12 -14.65 -1.96
C VAL A 55 -26.63 -14.51 -2.22
N THR A 56 -26.27 -14.01 -3.39
CA THR A 56 -24.89 -13.62 -3.71
C THR A 56 -24.76 -12.11 -3.65
N GLY A 57 -23.86 -11.62 -2.80
CA GLY A 57 -23.70 -10.19 -2.57
C GLY A 57 -22.30 -9.82 -2.07
N PRO A 58 -22.04 -8.53 -1.82
CA PRO A 58 -20.76 -8.08 -1.32
C PRO A 58 -20.61 -8.50 0.15
N TYR A 59 -19.37 -8.64 0.62
CA TYR A 59 -19.12 -8.85 2.03
C TYR A 59 -19.59 -7.65 2.87
N THR A 60 -20.52 -7.90 3.79
CA THR A 60 -21.04 -6.90 4.73
C THR A 60 -20.30 -6.93 6.07
N ASP A 61 -19.93 -8.13 6.56
CA ASP A 61 -19.22 -8.30 7.82
C ASP A 61 -17.71 -8.47 7.65
N ARG A 62 -17.02 -7.34 7.75
CA ARG A 62 -15.55 -7.26 7.75
C ARG A 62 -14.91 -8.05 8.89
N LYS A 63 -15.53 -8.11 10.08
CA LYS A 63 -14.95 -8.81 11.24
C LYS A 63 -14.94 -10.31 11.01
N ARG A 64 -16.02 -10.86 10.46
CA ARG A 64 -16.13 -12.29 10.14
C ARG A 64 -15.08 -12.74 9.12
N ILE A 65 -14.82 -11.92 8.09
CA ILE A 65 -13.76 -12.19 7.11
C ILE A 65 -12.41 -12.32 7.83
N MET A 66 -12.01 -11.31 8.62
CA MET A 66 -10.72 -11.31 9.29
C MET A 66 -10.58 -12.44 10.30
N LYS A 67 -11.63 -12.75 11.07
CA LYS A 67 -11.62 -13.91 11.98
C LYS A 67 -11.32 -15.21 11.22
N THR A 68 -12.01 -15.42 10.10
CA THR A 68 -11.84 -16.63 9.27
C THR A 68 -10.44 -16.70 8.67
N LEU A 69 -9.93 -15.58 8.15
CA LEU A 69 -8.59 -15.51 7.57
C LEU A 69 -7.50 -15.75 8.61
N CYS A 70 -7.59 -15.12 9.79
CA CYS A 70 -6.62 -15.32 10.87
C CYS A 70 -6.61 -16.77 11.36
N ALA A 71 -7.79 -17.39 11.53
CA ALA A 71 -7.89 -18.79 11.91
C ALA A 71 -7.25 -19.72 10.87
N LYS A 72 -7.53 -19.50 9.57
CA LYS A 72 -6.93 -20.28 8.48
C LYS A 72 -5.42 -20.11 8.38
N ALA A 73 -4.91 -18.92 8.70
CA ALA A 73 -3.49 -18.62 8.69
C ALA A 73 -2.75 -19.02 9.97
N GLY A 74 -3.46 -19.51 11.00
CA GLY A 74 -2.85 -19.88 12.29
C GLY A 74 -2.32 -18.70 13.09
N VAL A 75 -2.86 -17.49 12.89
CA VAL A 75 -2.39 -16.26 13.57
C VAL A 75 -3.44 -15.70 14.52
N LYS A 76 -2.98 -14.95 15.54
CA LYS A 76 -3.87 -14.20 16.43
C LYS A 76 -4.75 -13.25 15.62
N TYR A 77 -6.02 -13.13 16.00
CA TYR A 77 -6.95 -12.24 15.32
C TYR A 77 -6.51 -10.77 15.39
N PHE A 78 -6.57 -10.10 14.24
CA PHE A 78 -6.42 -8.65 14.12
C PHE A 78 -7.39 -8.09 13.06
N ARG A 79 -7.65 -6.78 13.11
CA ARG A 79 -8.57 -6.08 12.17
C ARG A 79 -7.84 -5.71 10.87
N PHE A 80 -8.53 -5.09 9.91
CA PHE A 80 -7.90 -4.69 8.64
C PHE A 80 -6.83 -3.59 8.75
N HIS A 81 -6.91 -2.68 9.73
CA HIS A 81 -5.98 -1.54 9.84
C HIS A 81 -4.51 -1.95 9.98
N PRO A 82 -4.16 -2.98 10.78
CA PRO A 82 -2.80 -3.53 10.81
C PRO A 82 -2.23 -3.94 9.44
N LEU A 83 -3.03 -4.42 8.48
CA LEU A 83 -2.54 -4.73 7.13
C LEU A 83 -2.07 -3.47 6.40
N ARG A 84 -2.80 -2.37 6.58
CA ARG A 84 -2.44 -1.06 6.04
C ARG A 84 -1.17 -0.53 6.71
N HIS A 85 -1.05 -0.69 8.03
CA HIS A 85 0.15 -0.32 8.76
C HIS A 85 1.36 -1.12 8.29
N PHE A 86 1.23 -2.44 8.17
CA PHE A 86 2.27 -3.31 7.67
C PHE A 86 2.75 -2.89 6.27
N GLY A 87 1.82 -2.65 5.33
CA GLY A 87 2.18 -2.18 3.99
C GLY A 87 2.94 -0.84 4.01
N ALA A 88 2.51 0.11 4.83
CA ALA A 88 3.21 1.39 4.99
C ALA A 88 4.62 1.20 5.57
N SER A 89 4.75 0.43 6.65
CA SER A 89 6.03 0.16 7.32
C SER A 89 7.02 -0.55 6.41
N VAL A 90 6.57 -1.52 5.60
CA VAL A 90 7.43 -2.19 4.62
C VAL A 90 7.94 -1.19 3.58
N LEU A 91 7.08 -0.36 3.00
CA LEU A 91 7.50 0.62 2.00
C LEU A 91 8.47 1.67 2.57
N ILE A 92 8.26 2.11 3.81
CA ILE A 92 9.21 3.01 4.49
C ILE A 92 10.56 2.33 4.70
N LYS A 93 10.56 1.07 5.13
CA LYS A 93 11.79 0.30 5.35
C LYS A 93 12.60 0.12 4.06
N GLU A 94 11.91 -0.06 2.93
CA GLU A 94 12.53 -0.12 1.60
C GLU A 94 12.93 1.26 1.05
N GLY A 95 12.79 2.33 1.85
CA GLY A 95 13.24 3.68 1.49
C GLY A 95 12.31 4.42 0.53
N VAL A 96 11.06 3.98 0.36
CA VAL A 96 10.08 4.70 -0.47
C VAL A 96 9.70 6.00 0.20
N ASP A 97 9.60 7.07 -0.59
CA ASP A 97 9.34 8.40 -0.05
C ASP A 97 7.95 8.47 0.63
N PRO A 98 7.84 9.18 1.76
CA PRO A 98 6.59 9.24 2.52
C PRO A 98 5.41 9.82 1.74
N LYS A 99 5.67 10.67 0.75
CA LYS A 99 4.63 11.31 -0.06
C LYS A 99 4.00 10.31 -1.02
N THR A 100 4.80 9.47 -1.67
CA THR A 100 4.34 8.34 -2.48
C THR A 100 3.55 7.35 -1.64
N ILE A 101 4.03 7.02 -0.44
CA ILE A 101 3.28 6.14 0.48
C ILE A 101 1.94 6.77 0.86
N GLN A 102 1.90 8.06 1.20
CA GLN A 102 0.65 8.79 1.47
C GLN A 102 -0.33 8.68 0.28
N ASN A 103 0.17 8.85 -0.94
CA ASN A 103 -0.62 8.77 -2.16
C ASN A 103 -1.13 7.35 -2.42
N ILE A 104 -0.33 6.30 -2.17
CA ILE A 104 -0.73 4.88 -2.28
C ILE A 104 -1.77 4.50 -1.21
N LEU A 105 -1.68 5.07 -0.01
CA LEU A 105 -2.65 4.82 1.06
C LEU A 105 -3.93 5.66 0.92
N GLY A 106 -3.84 6.84 0.32
CA GLY A 106 -4.95 7.76 0.11
C GLY A 106 -5.32 8.50 1.39
N HIS A 107 -4.32 8.84 2.20
CA HIS A 107 -4.53 9.67 3.39
C HIS A 107 -4.62 11.13 2.97
N SER A 108 -5.78 11.74 3.18
CA SER A 108 -5.96 13.19 2.94
C SER A 108 -5.16 14.05 3.91
N ASN A 109 -4.77 13.50 5.08
CA ASN A 109 -3.94 14.19 6.07
C ASN A 109 -2.59 13.47 6.22
N PHE A 110 -1.50 14.23 6.13
CA PHE A 110 -0.13 13.73 6.31
C PHE A 110 0.14 13.24 7.74
N LYS A 111 -0.57 13.77 8.74
CA LYS A 111 -0.46 13.37 10.16
C LYS A 111 -0.74 11.87 10.38
N THR A 112 -1.53 11.23 9.52
CA THR A 112 -1.78 9.77 9.56
C THR A 112 -0.60 8.97 9.02
N THR A 113 0.22 9.58 8.16
CA THR A 113 1.45 8.99 7.60
C THR A 113 2.65 9.20 8.53
N GLU A 114 2.70 10.33 9.26
CA GLU A 114 3.72 10.64 10.28
C GLU A 114 3.86 9.55 11.35
N ILE A 115 2.75 8.93 11.76
CA ILE A 115 2.74 7.81 12.70
C ILE A 115 3.70 6.69 12.25
N TYR A 116 3.87 6.49 10.94
CA TYR A 116 4.76 5.48 10.40
C TYR A 116 6.22 5.93 10.32
N LEU A 117 6.48 7.23 10.18
CA LEU A 117 7.84 7.79 10.13
C LEU A 117 8.56 7.63 11.47
N HIS A 118 7.85 7.70 12.58
CA HIS A 118 8.44 7.49 13.91
C HIS A 118 8.97 6.06 14.13
N SER A 119 8.46 5.07 13.40
CA SER A 119 9.00 3.70 13.44
C SER A 119 10.33 3.56 12.69
N PHE A 120 10.73 4.59 11.94
CA PHE A 120 11.97 4.68 11.18
C PHE A 120 13.02 5.49 11.99
N SER A 121 13.22 5.13 13.26
CA SER A 121 14.24 5.76 14.13
C SER A 121 15.69 5.48 13.69
N GLY A 122 15.91 4.62 12.69
CA GLY A 122 17.20 4.39 12.03
C GLY A 122 17.50 5.29 10.82
N SER A 123 16.59 6.20 10.45
CA SER A 123 16.69 7.00 9.21
C SER A 123 17.84 7.98 9.19
N ASN A 124 18.08 8.66 10.31
CA ASN A 124 19.01 9.78 10.36
C ASN A 124 20.44 9.31 10.08
N LYS A 125 20.83 8.14 10.62
CA LYS A 125 22.14 7.56 10.37
C LYS A 125 22.31 7.19 8.90
N GLN A 126 21.34 6.51 8.31
CA GLN A 126 21.37 6.16 6.88
C GLN A 126 21.34 7.39 5.96
N ALA A 127 20.63 8.45 6.36
CA ALA A 127 20.60 9.70 5.62
C ALA A 127 21.97 10.38 5.62
N MET A 128 22.64 10.40 6.78
CA MET A 128 24.00 10.94 6.89
C MET A 128 25.03 10.08 6.16
N GLU A 129 24.91 8.75 6.18
CA GLU A 129 25.77 7.84 5.41
C GLU A 129 25.64 8.06 3.89
N LYS A 130 24.41 8.31 3.41
CA LYS A 130 24.17 8.69 2.01
C LYS A 130 24.80 10.04 1.67
N LEU A 131 24.69 11.02 2.56
CA LEU A 131 25.31 12.33 2.41
C LEU A 131 26.84 12.19 2.28
N GLU A 132 27.46 11.40 3.16
CA GLU A 132 28.90 11.12 3.13
C GLU A 132 29.32 10.48 1.81
N THR A 133 28.57 9.46 1.36
CA THR A 133 28.83 8.79 0.08
C THR A 133 28.80 9.76 -1.11
N ILE A 134 27.87 10.72 -1.12
CA ILE A 134 27.78 11.76 -2.15
C ILE A 134 29.03 12.66 -2.10
N PHE A 135 29.44 13.11 -0.91
CA PHE A 135 30.64 13.93 -0.76
C PHE A 135 31.90 13.22 -1.23
N THR A 136 32.11 11.95 -0.83
CA THR A 136 33.27 11.16 -1.29
C THR A 136 33.26 10.97 -2.81
N THR A 137 32.08 10.75 -3.40
CA THR A 137 31.94 10.59 -4.86
C THR A 137 32.32 11.87 -5.60
N ILE A 138 31.85 13.04 -5.13
CA ILE A 138 32.16 14.34 -5.73
C ILE A 138 33.67 14.62 -5.65
N GLN A 139 34.29 14.45 -4.47
CA GLN A 139 35.73 14.60 -4.31
C GLN A 139 36.52 13.66 -5.22
N GLY A 140 36.07 12.42 -5.40
CA GLY A 140 36.68 11.46 -6.31
C GLY A 140 36.64 11.90 -7.78
N LEU A 141 35.56 12.57 -8.22
CA LEU A 141 35.42 13.11 -9.57
C LEU A 141 36.32 14.35 -9.78
N GLU A 142 36.35 15.28 -8.83
CA GLU A 142 37.23 16.46 -8.87
C GLU A 142 38.71 16.06 -8.96
N ASN A 143 39.13 15.09 -8.14
CA ASN A 143 40.49 14.58 -8.14
C ASN A 143 40.89 13.87 -9.44
N LYS A 144 39.94 13.20 -10.12
CA LYS A 144 40.17 12.61 -11.45
C LYS A 144 40.34 13.68 -12.51
N ASN A 145 39.49 14.70 -12.52
CA ASN A 145 39.55 15.80 -13.49
C ASN A 145 40.86 16.58 -13.35
N ALA A 146 41.27 16.91 -12.12
CA ALA A 146 42.53 17.59 -11.86
C ALA A 146 43.80 16.79 -12.25
N ARG A 147 43.68 15.46 -12.43
CA ARG A 147 44.77 14.59 -12.92
C ARG A 147 44.80 14.48 -14.45
N LEU A 148 43.65 14.62 -15.10
CA LEU A 148 43.54 14.63 -16.57
C LEU A 148 44.09 15.94 -17.14
N GLU A 149 43.79 17.07 -16.51
CA GLU A 149 44.27 18.40 -16.93
C GLU A 149 45.79 18.58 -16.80
N ARG A 150 46.46 17.78 -15.95
CA ARG A 150 47.94 17.80 -15.80
C ARG A 150 48.67 16.89 -16.80
N LYS A 151 47.94 16.11 -17.60
CA LYS A 151 48.50 15.17 -18.59
C LYS A 151 48.39 15.66 -20.04
N THR A 152 47.74 16.80 -20.27
CA THR A 152 47.70 17.58 -21.51
C THR A 152 48.65 18.76 -21.42
#